data_AF-A0A3D4ZRD1-F1
#
_entry.id   AF-A0A3D4ZRD1-F1
#
_cell.length_a   1.000
_cell.length_b   1.000
_cell.length_c   1.000
_cell.angle_alpha   90.00
_cell.angle_beta   90.00
_cell.angle_gamma   90.00
#
_symmetry.space_group_name_H-M   'P 1'
#
loop_
_entity.id
_entity.type
_entity.pdbx_description
1 polymer ?
#
loop_
_entity_poly.entity_id
_entity_poly.type
_entity_poly.pdbx_seq_one_letter_code
_entity_poly.pdbx_strand_id
1 'polypeptide(L)'
;MLVRPGPGSAARLRRWRLLDALIVIILLFVLAGLLFPAIPRPHPHVPGDVALRNTKNLILGVLMYAQDYDGYLPCAASWPDQIDPYVKNRALYKAHADPTDQPVSYAMAARYSVVNLADIPNRESAVVLYEAEYGRPAAWHNGGLHVAFADGHAKWYPSLPGDPMQSPTGKDNSVADRNRH
;
A
#
# COMPACT_ATOMS: atom_id res chain seq x y z
N MET A 1 62.34 27.56 -58.80
CA MET A 1 61.73 26.25 -58.51
C MET A 1 61.09 26.35 -57.11
N LEU A 2 59.78 26.58 -57.02
CA LEU A 2 59.05 26.76 -55.75
C LEU A 2 58.26 25.47 -55.46
N VAL A 3 58.67 24.73 -54.43
CA VAL A 3 57.95 23.53 -53.96
C VAL A 3 56.77 24.00 -53.08
N ARG A 4 55.54 23.67 -53.51
CA ARG A 4 54.32 23.88 -52.69
C ARG A 4 54.16 22.72 -51.69
N PRO A 5 53.93 22.98 -50.39
CA PRO A 5 53.60 21.92 -49.44
C PRO A 5 52.14 21.45 -49.63
N GLY A 6 51.92 20.14 -49.63
CA GLY A 6 50.62 19.50 -49.88
C GLY A 6 49.66 19.52 -48.67
N PRO A 7 48.33 19.49 -48.90
CA PRO A 7 47.30 19.57 -47.85
C PRO A 7 47.07 18.20 -47.22
N GLY A 8 48.00 17.72 -46.38
CA GLY A 8 47.94 16.37 -45.78
C GLY A 8 47.76 16.32 -44.25
N SER A 9 47.97 17.43 -43.54
CA SER A 9 48.20 17.41 -42.09
C SER A 9 47.04 17.92 -41.23
N ALA A 10 46.11 18.70 -41.79
CA ALA A 10 44.99 19.27 -41.02
C ALA A 10 43.86 18.27 -40.71
N ALA A 11 43.59 17.33 -41.62
CA ALA A 11 42.51 16.34 -41.45
C ALA A 11 42.84 15.27 -40.40
N ARG A 12 44.11 14.85 -40.33
CA ARG A 12 44.58 13.85 -39.36
C ARG A 12 44.47 14.40 -37.94
N LEU A 13 44.96 15.62 -37.68
CA LEU A 13 44.90 16.26 -36.37
C LEU A 13 43.47 16.53 -35.89
N ARG A 14 42.55 16.88 -36.80
CA ARG A 14 41.12 17.02 -36.48
C ARG A 14 40.50 15.69 -36.07
N ARG A 15 40.80 14.59 -36.77
CA ARG A 15 40.32 13.24 -36.43
C ARG A 15 40.77 12.78 -35.05
N TRP A 16 42.01 13.08 -34.65
CA TRP A 16 42.52 12.75 -33.32
C TRP A 16 41.82 13.55 -32.22
N ARG A 17 41.64 14.86 -32.41
CA ARG A 17 40.89 15.70 -31.44
C ARG A 17 39.42 15.30 -31.29
N LEU A 18 38.79 14.86 -32.38
CA LEU A 18 37.42 14.36 -32.34
C LEU A 18 37.30 13.03 -31.58
N LEU A 19 38.30 12.15 -31.71
CA LEU A 19 38.36 10.89 -30.98
C LEU A 19 38.52 11.14 -29.47
N ASP A 20 39.44 12.02 -29.10
CA ASP A 20 39.67 12.37 -27.68
C ASP A 20 38.41 12.98 -27.05
N ALA A 21 37.74 13.90 -27.77
CA ALA A 21 36.47 14.47 -27.31
C ALA A 21 35.36 13.41 -27.16
N LEU A 22 35.29 12.44 -28.07
CA LEU A 22 34.30 11.36 -28.03
C LEU A 22 34.51 10.44 -26.82
N ILE A 23 35.76 10.07 -26.52
CA ILE A 23 36.10 9.21 -25.38
C ILE A 23 35.70 9.89 -24.05
N VAL A 24 35.97 11.19 -23.92
CA VAL A 24 35.60 11.96 -22.72
C VAL A 24 34.09 11.99 -22.52
N ILE A 25 33.33 12.18 -23.60
CA ILE A 25 31.85 12.16 -23.55
C ILE A 25 31.35 10.78 -23.12
N ILE A 26 31.88 9.70 -23.72
CA ILE A 26 31.50 8.33 -23.35
C ILE A 26 31.78 8.07 -21.87
N LEU A 27 32.97 8.46 -21.37
CA LEU A 27 33.35 8.28 -19.98
C LEU A 27 32.43 9.07 -19.03
N LEU A 28 32.05 10.30 -19.40
CA LEU A 28 31.09 11.10 -18.63
C LEU A 28 29.72 10.42 -18.53
N PHE A 29 29.22 9.80 -19.59
CA PHE A 29 27.95 9.06 -19.54
C PHE A 29 28.03 7.82 -18.65
N VAL A 30 29.13 7.07 -18.70
CA VAL A 30 29.35 5.91 -17.83
C VAL A 30 29.41 6.34 -16.36
N LEU A 31 30.18 7.41 -16.05
CA LEU A 31 30.33 7.91 -14.69
C LEU A 31 29.01 8.49 -14.15
N ALA A 32 28.27 9.22 -14.97
CA ALA A 32 26.92 9.68 -14.61
C ALA A 32 25.99 8.51 -14.29
N GLY A 33 26.03 7.41 -15.05
CA GLY A 33 25.23 6.21 -14.77
C GLY A 33 25.58 5.52 -13.44
N LEU A 34 26.81 5.67 -12.93
CA LEU A 34 27.21 5.16 -11.61
C LEU A 34 26.86 6.13 -10.47
N LEU A 35 26.90 7.45 -10.73
CA LEU A 35 26.59 8.51 -9.76
C LEU A 35 25.09 8.72 -9.56
N PHE A 36 24.30 8.49 -10.60
CA PHE A 36 22.84 8.54 -10.55
C PHE A 36 22.32 7.10 -10.44
N PRO A 37 22.21 6.53 -9.22
CA PRO A 37 21.51 5.27 -9.06
C PRO A 37 20.13 5.40 -9.72
N ALA A 38 19.74 4.37 -10.46
CA ALA A 38 18.45 4.30 -11.15
C ALA A 38 17.39 4.90 -10.24
N ILE A 39 16.79 6.02 -10.66
CA ILE A 39 15.80 6.76 -9.87
C ILE A 39 14.83 5.71 -9.35
N PRO A 40 14.80 5.42 -8.03
CA PRO A 40 13.85 4.46 -7.52
C PRO A 40 12.50 4.95 -8.01
N ARG A 41 11.74 4.09 -8.71
CA ARG A 41 10.36 4.42 -9.07
C ARG A 41 9.76 5.02 -7.81
N PRO A 42 9.24 6.26 -7.84
CA PRO A 42 8.67 6.83 -6.64
C PRO A 42 7.62 5.81 -6.19
N HIS A 43 7.90 5.13 -5.08
CA HIS A 43 6.84 4.48 -4.36
C HIS A 43 5.89 5.65 -4.07
N PRO A 44 4.63 5.58 -4.54
CA PRO A 44 3.72 6.68 -4.29
C PRO A 44 3.72 6.90 -2.78
N HIS A 45 4.29 8.03 -2.36
CA HIS A 45 4.36 8.43 -0.96
C HIS A 45 2.92 8.50 -0.50
N VAL A 46 2.47 7.52 0.30
CA VAL A 46 1.13 7.53 0.87
C VAL A 46 1.12 8.62 1.94
N PRO A 47 0.25 9.62 1.87
CA PRO A 47 -0.08 10.41 3.03
C PRO A 47 -0.76 9.49 4.07
N GLY A 48 0.04 9.05 5.04
CA GLY A 48 -0.41 8.79 6.40
C GLY A 48 -0.58 7.33 6.80
N ASP A 49 0.32 6.86 7.66
CA ASP A 49 0.13 5.77 8.63
C ASP A 49 -1.19 5.84 9.44
N VAL A 50 -2.08 6.81 9.23
CA VAL A 50 -3.30 7.01 10.02
C VAL A 50 -4.27 5.85 9.85
N ALA A 51 -4.54 5.40 8.63
CA ALA A 51 -5.43 4.25 8.42
C ALA A 51 -4.86 2.96 9.05
N LEU A 52 -3.55 2.75 8.95
CA LEU A 52 -2.86 1.65 9.64
C LEU A 52 -2.95 1.79 11.17
N ARG A 53 -2.75 2.99 11.72
CA ARG A 53 -2.88 3.27 13.17
C ARG A 53 -4.32 3.07 13.65
N ASN A 54 -5.31 3.51 12.88
CA ASN A 54 -6.73 3.26 13.17
C ASN A 54 -7.00 1.77 13.20
N THR A 55 -6.55 1.02 12.17
CA THR A 55 -6.70 -0.44 12.12
C THR A 55 -6.06 -1.11 13.35
N LYS A 56 -4.87 -0.67 13.76
CA LYS A 56 -4.20 -1.14 15.00
C LYS A 56 -5.01 -0.83 16.26
N ASN A 57 -5.53 0.39 16.40
CA ASN A 57 -6.33 0.76 17.55
C ASN A 57 -7.64 -0.04 17.63
N LEU A 58 -8.27 -0.32 16.49
CA LEU A 58 -9.49 -1.10 16.40
C LEU A 58 -9.25 -2.57 16.78
N ILE A 59 -8.19 -3.20 16.28
CA ILE A 59 -7.88 -4.59 16.67
C ILE A 59 -7.50 -4.70 18.14
N LEU A 60 -6.82 -3.70 18.71
CA LEU A 60 -6.60 -3.65 20.16
C LEU A 60 -7.93 -3.59 20.92
N GLY A 61 -8.91 -2.79 20.46
CA GLY A 61 -10.26 -2.79 21.04
C GLY A 61 -10.97 -4.15 20.94
N VAL A 62 -10.81 -4.86 19.83
CA VAL A 62 -11.30 -6.25 19.67
C VAL A 62 -10.63 -7.20 20.67
N LEU A 63 -9.33 -7.09 20.88
CA LEU A 63 -8.61 -7.94 21.82
C LEU A 63 -8.97 -7.62 23.28
N MET A 64 -9.21 -6.35 23.61
CA MET A 64 -9.72 -5.96 24.93
C MET A 64 -11.13 -6.50 25.16
N TYR A 65 -12.01 -6.42 24.16
CA TYR A 65 -13.31 -7.09 24.20
C TYR A 65 -13.15 -8.59 24.46
N ALA A 66 -12.28 -9.28 23.72
CA ALA A 66 -12.07 -10.71 23.92
C ALA A 66 -11.58 -11.04 25.34
N GLN A 67 -10.75 -10.19 25.95
CA GLN A 67 -10.30 -10.37 27.34
C GLN A 67 -11.45 -10.32 28.35
N ASP A 68 -12.42 -9.43 28.15
CA ASP A 68 -13.56 -9.27 29.06
C ASP A 68 -14.68 -10.31 28.82
N TYR A 69 -14.70 -10.95 27.64
CA TYR A 69 -15.74 -11.88 27.22
C TYR A 69 -15.19 -13.30 27.00
N ASP A 70 -14.46 -13.83 27.99
CA ASP A 70 -13.97 -15.23 28.03
C ASP A 70 -13.16 -15.68 26.79
N GLY A 71 -12.51 -14.74 26.11
CA GLY A 71 -11.74 -14.97 24.90
C GLY A 71 -12.56 -14.92 23.61
N TYR A 72 -13.87 -14.72 23.65
CA TYR A 72 -14.71 -14.67 22.46
C TYR A 72 -14.55 -13.35 21.71
N LEU A 73 -14.33 -13.45 20.40
CA LEU A 73 -14.35 -12.30 19.50
C LEU A 73 -15.78 -11.73 19.35
N PRO A 74 -15.92 -10.45 18.99
CA PRO A 74 -17.22 -9.83 18.80
C PRO A 74 -18.03 -10.46 17.65
N CYS A 75 -19.33 -10.17 17.64
CA CYS A 75 -20.21 -10.51 16.54
C CYS A 75 -19.87 -9.66 15.31
N ALA A 76 -19.60 -10.27 14.16
CA ALA A 76 -19.17 -9.54 12.97
C ALA A 76 -20.21 -8.52 12.44
N ALA A 77 -21.50 -8.67 12.80
CA ALA A 77 -22.55 -7.72 12.41
C ALA A 77 -22.62 -6.47 13.30
N SER A 78 -22.10 -6.53 14.52
CA SER A 78 -22.22 -5.46 15.53
C SER A 78 -20.91 -5.14 16.25
N TRP A 79 -19.78 -5.64 15.74
CA TRP A 79 -18.46 -5.45 16.33
C TRP A 79 -18.10 -3.99 16.63
N PRO A 80 -18.46 -2.97 15.80
CA PRO A 80 -18.06 -1.59 16.10
C PRO A 80 -18.68 -1.11 17.41
N ASP A 81 -19.95 -1.45 17.64
CA ASP A 81 -20.66 -1.04 18.86
C ASP A 81 -20.21 -1.84 20.07
N GLN A 82 -19.85 -3.11 19.87
CA GLN A 82 -19.34 -3.97 20.94
C GLN A 82 -17.96 -3.52 21.43
N ILE A 83 -17.09 -3.04 20.54
CA ILE A 83 -15.75 -2.60 20.94
C ILE A 83 -15.64 -1.11 21.31
N ASP A 84 -16.69 -0.32 21.03
CA ASP A 84 -16.70 1.11 21.31
C ASP A 84 -16.32 1.51 22.75
N PRO A 85 -16.75 0.77 23.80
CA PRO A 85 -16.33 1.05 25.18
C PRO A 85 -14.80 0.99 25.39
N TYR A 86 -14.08 0.24 24.56
CA TYR A 86 -12.62 0.09 24.63
C TYR A 86 -11.88 1.11 23.77
N VAL A 87 -12.44 1.43 22.60
CA VAL A 87 -11.83 2.35 21.64
C VAL A 87 -12.03 3.81 22.06
N LYS A 88 -13.23 4.18 22.54
CA LYS A 88 -13.61 5.52 23.01
C LYS A 88 -13.30 6.67 22.04
N ASN A 89 -13.21 6.37 20.74
CA ASN A 89 -12.95 7.36 19.70
C ASN A 89 -13.64 6.93 18.40
N ARG A 90 -14.86 7.45 18.17
CA ARG A 90 -15.67 7.10 17.01
C ARG A 90 -15.06 7.55 15.67
N ALA A 91 -14.15 8.53 15.67
CA ALA A 91 -13.47 8.95 14.45
C ALA A 91 -12.55 7.87 13.87
N LEU A 92 -12.13 6.88 14.68
CA LEU A 92 -11.27 5.79 14.21
C LEU A 92 -11.99 4.79 13.30
N TYR A 93 -13.33 4.68 13.39
CA TYR A 93 -14.11 3.78 12.54
C TYR A 93 -14.25 4.29 11.10
N LYS A 94 -13.95 5.57 10.85
CA LYS A 94 -13.94 6.15 9.51
C LYS A 94 -12.49 6.27 9.01
N ALA A 95 -12.16 5.55 7.96
CA ALA A 95 -10.87 5.69 7.29
C ALA A 95 -10.85 7.00 6.51
N HIS A 96 -9.77 7.78 6.64
CA HIS A 96 -9.64 9.07 5.96
C HIS A 96 -9.69 8.94 4.42
N ALA A 97 -9.24 7.81 3.89
CA ALA A 97 -9.20 7.53 2.46
C ALA A 97 -10.52 6.97 1.90
N ASP A 98 -11.50 6.69 2.75
CA ASP A 98 -12.81 6.18 2.34
C ASP A 98 -13.64 7.29 1.67
N PRO A 99 -13.96 7.18 0.38
CA PRO A 99 -14.68 8.21 -0.36
C PRO A 99 -16.21 8.12 -0.17
N THR A 100 -16.71 7.15 0.59
CA THR A 100 -18.15 6.90 0.76
C THR A 100 -18.71 7.59 2.00
N ASP A 101 -20.03 7.65 2.13
CA ASP A 101 -20.73 8.15 3.34
C ASP A 101 -20.99 7.05 4.38
N GLN A 102 -20.42 5.85 4.22
CA GLN A 102 -20.65 4.77 5.18
C GLN A 102 -20.10 5.16 6.57
N PRO A 103 -20.79 4.77 7.66
CA PRO A 103 -20.38 5.15 9.01
C PRO A 103 -19.13 4.42 9.49
N VAL A 104 -18.86 3.22 8.97
CA VAL A 104 -17.73 2.36 9.36
C VAL A 104 -17.00 1.89 8.12
N SER A 105 -15.72 2.22 8.02
CA SER A 105 -14.82 1.91 6.89
C SER A 105 -14.11 0.56 7.02
N TYR A 106 -14.54 -0.27 7.96
CA TYR A 106 -13.90 -1.52 8.32
C TYR A 106 -14.95 -2.62 8.45
N ALA A 107 -14.57 -3.85 8.13
CA ALA A 107 -15.40 -5.02 8.34
C ALA A 107 -14.64 -6.06 9.16
N MET A 108 -15.40 -6.86 9.92
CA MET A 108 -14.89 -8.05 10.57
C MET A 108 -15.14 -9.26 9.69
N ALA A 109 -14.15 -10.16 9.59
CA ALA A 109 -14.32 -11.40 8.85
C ALA A 109 -15.36 -12.28 9.55
N ALA A 110 -16.46 -12.58 8.86
CA ALA A 110 -17.60 -13.32 9.41
C ALA A 110 -17.21 -14.69 10.00
N ARG A 111 -16.17 -15.33 9.46
CA ARG A 111 -15.63 -16.61 9.96
C ARG A 111 -15.10 -16.55 11.39
N TYR A 112 -14.78 -15.37 11.91
CA TYR A 112 -14.28 -15.17 13.28
C TYR A 112 -15.33 -14.56 14.21
N SER A 113 -16.58 -14.41 13.74
CA SER A 113 -17.68 -13.91 14.54
C SER A 113 -17.97 -14.87 15.71
N VAL A 114 -17.87 -14.38 16.95
CA VAL A 114 -18.13 -15.18 18.16
C VAL A 114 -17.27 -16.46 18.25
N VAL A 115 -16.09 -16.43 17.63
CA VAL A 115 -15.09 -17.51 17.77
C VAL A 115 -14.21 -17.20 18.98
N ASN A 116 -13.89 -18.22 19.78
CA ASN A 116 -12.93 -18.04 20.85
C ASN A 116 -11.53 -17.85 20.26
N LEU A 117 -10.85 -16.79 20.67
CA LEU A 117 -9.50 -16.45 20.20
C LEU A 117 -8.50 -17.59 20.45
N ALA A 118 -8.70 -18.39 21.51
CA ALA A 118 -7.89 -19.56 21.80
C ALA A 118 -7.91 -20.60 20.67
N ASP A 119 -9.07 -20.74 20.01
CA ASP A 119 -9.34 -21.76 19.00
C ASP A 119 -8.90 -21.36 17.60
N ILE A 120 -8.43 -20.13 17.40
CA ILE A 120 -7.93 -19.65 16.11
C ILE A 120 -6.49 -20.16 15.92
N PRO A 121 -6.24 -21.07 14.95
CA PRO A 121 -4.88 -21.48 14.61
C PRO A 121 -4.16 -20.37 13.85
N ASN A 122 -2.82 -20.31 13.97
CA ASN A 122 -1.96 -19.39 13.22
C ASN A 122 -2.45 -17.93 13.26
N ARG A 123 -2.60 -17.38 14.48
CA ARG A 123 -3.22 -16.06 14.74
C ARG A 123 -2.53 -14.91 14.01
N GLU A 124 -1.25 -15.06 13.72
CA GLU A 124 -0.43 -14.14 12.92
C GLU A 124 -0.82 -14.11 11.42
N SER A 125 -1.66 -15.03 10.96
CA SER A 125 -2.17 -15.06 9.58
C SER A 125 -3.69 -14.92 9.49
N ALA A 126 -4.38 -14.99 10.64
CA ALA A 126 -5.82 -14.90 10.75
C ALA A 126 -6.32 -13.44 10.69
N VAL A 127 -6.71 -12.97 9.51
CA VAL A 127 -7.26 -11.61 9.33
C VAL A 127 -8.63 -11.47 9.98
N VAL A 128 -8.72 -10.68 11.06
CA VAL A 128 -9.94 -10.41 11.82
C VAL A 128 -10.65 -9.17 11.30
N LEU A 129 -9.92 -8.07 11.12
CA LEU A 129 -10.46 -6.81 10.60
C LEU A 129 -9.77 -6.44 9.28
N TYR A 130 -10.51 -5.77 8.40
CA TYR A 130 -9.96 -5.23 7.15
C TYR A 130 -10.74 -3.98 6.73
N GLU A 131 -10.07 -3.10 5.99
CA GLU A 131 -10.73 -1.95 5.37
C GLU A 131 -11.75 -2.40 4.31
N ALA A 132 -12.95 -1.84 4.37
CA ALA A 132 -14.08 -2.31 3.57
C ALA A 132 -15.00 -1.18 3.13
N GLU A 133 -15.48 -1.27 1.89
CA GLU A 133 -16.58 -0.48 1.31
C GLU A 133 -17.82 -1.37 1.28
N TYR A 134 -18.83 -1.03 2.10
CA TYR A 134 -20.08 -1.77 2.27
C TYR A 134 -19.87 -3.27 2.51
N GLY A 135 -18.92 -3.60 3.38
CA GLY A 135 -18.58 -4.99 3.75
C GLY A 135 -17.68 -5.72 2.75
N ARG A 136 -17.28 -5.07 1.65
CA ARG A 136 -16.34 -5.64 0.67
C ARG A 136 -14.95 -5.03 0.86
N PRO A 137 -13.86 -5.81 0.83
CA PRO A 137 -12.47 -5.33 0.87
C PRO A 137 -12.24 -4.12 -0.05
N ALA A 138 -11.72 -3.03 0.50
CA ALA A 138 -11.51 -1.79 -0.24
C ALA A 138 -10.06 -1.34 -0.19
N ALA A 139 -9.44 -1.21 -1.37
CA ALA A 139 -8.02 -0.89 -1.50
C ALA A 139 -7.83 0.59 -1.76
N TRP A 140 -8.18 1.38 -0.75
CA TRP A 140 -8.05 2.84 -0.82
C TRP A 140 -6.59 3.31 -0.80
N HIS A 141 -5.63 2.44 -0.51
CA HIS A 141 -4.23 2.79 -0.27
C HIS A 141 -3.32 2.19 -1.33
N ASN A 142 -3.05 2.93 -2.41
CA ASN A 142 -2.13 2.53 -3.49
C ASN A 142 -2.43 1.12 -4.07
N GLY A 143 -3.72 0.80 -4.23
CA GLY A 143 -4.12 -0.51 -4.75
C GLY A 143 -3.98 -1.65 -3.73
N GLY A 144 -3.84 -1.34 -2.44
CA GLY A 144 -4.04 -2.27 -1.34
C GLY A 144 -4.81 -1.68 -0.17
N LEU A 145 -4.98 -2.49 0.87
CA LEU A 145 -5.79 -2.25 2.04
C LEU A 145 -5.03 -2.60 3.32
N HIS A 146 -5.39 -1.96 4.42
CA HIS A 146 -4.93 -2.35 5.75
C HIS A 146 -5.82 -3.46 6.31
N VAL A 147 -5.15 -4.45 6.89
CA VAL A 147 -5.78 -5.58 7.58
C VAL A 147 -5.17 -5.73 8.96
N ALA A 148 -5.95 -6.25 9.91
CA ALA A 148 -5.48 -6.63 11.22
C ALA A 148 -5.76 -8.10 11.53
N PHE A 149 -4.85 -8.68 12.30
CA PHE A 149 -4.75 -10.11 12.54
C PHE A 149 -5.16 -10.45 13.98
N ALA A 150 -5.48 -11.73 14.22
CA ALA A 150 -5.97 -12.21 15.50
C ALA A 150 -4.94 -12.08 16.65
N ASP A 151 -3.66 -11.94 16.35
CA ASP A 151 -2.60 -11.67 17.34
C ASP A 151 -2.44 -10.17 17.65
N GLY A 152 -3.20 -9.29 17.00
CA GLY A 152 -3.22 -7.84 17.25
C GLY A 152 -2.35 -7.01 16.33
N HIS A 153 -1.55 -7.60 15.44
CA HIS A 153 -0.80 -6.79 14.47
C HIS A 153 -1.69 -6.35 13.31
N ALA A 154 -1.25 -5.31 12.60
CA ALA A 154 -1.89 -4.83 11.38
C ALA A 154 -0.84 -4.50 10.32
N LYS A 155 -1.20 -4.70 9.06
CA LYS A 155 -0.29 -4.56 7.92
C LYS A 155 -1.07 -4.23 6.65
N TRP A 156 -0.40 -3.55 5.71
CA TRP A 156 -0.93 -3.31 4.37
C TRP A 156 -0.74 -4.54 3.47
N TYR A 157 -1.76 -4.87 2.69
CA TYR A 157 -1.72 -5.93 1.67
C TYR A 157 -2.34 -5.46 0.36
N PRO A 158 -1.86 -5.96 -0.80
CA PRO A 158 -2.46 -5.65 -2.10
C PRO A 158 -3.89 -6.22 -2.26
N SER A 159 -4.19 -7.31 -1.56
CA SER A 159 -5.51 -7.94 -1.50
C SER A 159 -5.64 -8.69 -0.18
N LEU A 160 -6.85 -9.15 0.18
CA LEU A 160 -7.00 -9.97 1.38
C LEU A 160 -6.10 -11.23 1.30
N PRO A 161 -5.30 -11.52 2.34
CA PRO A 161 -4.56 -12.76 2.44
C PRO A 161 -5.50 -13.98 2.34
N GLY A 162 -5.26 -14.86 1.38
CA GLY A 162 -6.03 -16.10 1.19
C GLY A 162 -7.35 -15.97 0.44
N ASP A 163 -7.70 -14.79 -0.07
CA ASP A 163 -8.89 -14.55 -0.89
C ASP A 163 -8.47 -13.92 -2.24
N PRO A 164 -8.85 -14.48 -3.40
CA PRO A 164 -8.45 -13.93 -4.70
C PRO A 164 -9.13 -12.60 -5.08
N MET A 165 -9.89 -11.98 -4.18
CA MET A 165 -10.73 -10.84 -4.55
C MET A 165 -9.90 -9.58 -4.86
N GLN A 166 -10.02 -9.10 -6.10
CA GLN A 166 -9.54 -7.80 -6.54
C GLN A 166 -10.33 -6.70 -5.84
N SER A 167 -9.62 -5.67 -5.41
CA SER A 167 -10.26 -4.51 -4.82
C SER A 167 -11.21 -3.81 -5.80
N PRO A 168 -12.40 -3.36 -5.36
CA PRO A 168 -13.30 -2.51 -6.17
C PRO A 168 -12.68 -1.17 -6.58
N THR A 169 -11.56 -0.75 -5.99
CA THR A 169 -10.92 0.52 -6.31
C THR A 169 -9.66 0.31 -7.14
N GLY A 170 -9.84 -0.35 -8.28
CA GLY A 170 -8.88 -0.48 -9.37
C GLY A 170 -9.14 0.52 -10.50
N LYS A 171 -9.36 1.81 -10.23
CA LYS A 171 -9.53 2.85 -11.29
C LYS A 171 -10.62 2.60 -12.36
N ASP A 172 -11.47 1.60 -12.21
CA ASP A 172 -12.49 1.20 -13.19
C ASP A 172 -13.94 1.45 -12.72
N ASN A 173 -14.15 1.70 -11.43
CA ASN A 173 -15.44 2.19 -10.94
C ASN A 173 -15.56 3.70 -11.13
N SER A 174 -15.69 4.10 -12.40
CA SER A 174 -16.33 5.37 -12.73
C SER A 174 -17.66 5.44 -11.96
N VAL A 175 -17.92 6.60 -11.37
CA VAL A 175 -19.14 6.94 -10.60
C VAL A 175 -20.44 6.77 -11.42
N ALA A 176 -20.37 6.23 -12.64
CA ALA A 176 -21.46 6.09 -13.59
C ALA A 176 -22.29 4.80 -13.47
N ASP A 177 -21.87 3.75 -12.74
CA ASP A 177 -22.62 2.46 -12.71
C ASP A 177 -23.37 2.18 -11.40
N ARG A 178 -23.42 3.13 -10.45
CA ARG A 178 -24.15 2.97 -9.17
C ARG A 178 -25.67 3.23 -9.26
N ASN A 179 -26.25 3.36 -10.46
CA ASN A 179 -27.69 3.60 -10.70
C ASN A 179 -28.37 2.48 -11.51
N ARG A 180 -27.96 1.22 -11.37
CA ARG A 180 -28.72 0.07 -11.89
C ARG A 180 -29.14 -0.88 -10.77
N HIS A 181 -30.45 -0.81 -10.50
CA HIS A 181 -31.31 -1.68 -9.68
C HIS A 181 -31.40 -1.37 -8.19
#